data_AF-A0A226D136-F1
#
_entry.id   AF-A0A226D136-F1
#
_cell.length_a   1.000
_cell.length_b   1.000
_cell.length_c   1.000
_cell.angle_alpha   90.00
_cell.angle_beta   90.00
_cell.angle_gamma   90.00
#
_symmetry.space_group_name_H-M   'P 1'
#
loop_
_entity.id
_entity.type
_entity.pdbx_description
1 polymer ?
#
loop_
_entity_poly.entity_id
_entity_poly.type
_entity_poly.pdbx_seq_one_letter_code
_entity_poly.pdbx_strand_id
1 'polypeptide(L)'
;MKLYIVRYIKLSYIPVNSLDEATTRITKESRKNPGHDFVEGIMYSLNKGVIMVGSFTPKAEPTKINPVARWYKKSFYKHVQDLSQSAPTVEYIPLRDYYHRHTYGAFWTLEILVPYANMPVMRWLFGWTATSETNWYKLIPAFFRQFSEKNVVLQDFIVPIGKAKMALEFFHKQVEIYPVWLCPSKSFNEPGFFKFDENPDTMQLDIGIYGVPKNLDDYELVKSNKIYEQKFNSLIAPVQLESPHIYADTFLSRDEFYEMFDPTLYNKVRKQLNCEDAFPDVYEKISARI
;
A
#
# COMPACT_ATOMS: atom_id res chain seq x y z
N MET A 1 1.51 1.05 -33.21
CA MET A 1 1.38 0.42 -31.87
C MET A 1 1.63 -1.07 -32.01
N LYS A 2 2.85 -1.56 -31.75
CA LYS A 2 3.14 -3.00 -31.79
C LYS A 2 2.57 -3.62 -30.51
N LEU A 3 1.47 -4.37 -30.61
CA LEU A 3 1.01 -5.26 -29.54
C LEU A 3 2.05 -6.38 -29.38
N TYR A 4 3.11 -6.11 -28.63
CA TYR A 4 3.91 -7.19 -28.09
C TYR A 4 2.99 -7.95 -27.13
N ILE A 5 2.84 -9.26 -27.33
CA ILE A 5 2.18 -10.12 -26.35
C ILE A 5 3.10 -10.13 -25.11
N VAL A 6 2.81 -9.24 -24.17
CA VAL A 6 3.51 -9.17 -22.89
C VAL A 6 3.06 -10.37 -22.07
N ARG A 7 4.01 -11.22 -21.68
CA ARG A 7 3.72 -12.46 -20.95
C ARG A 7 4.23 -12.44 -19.51
N TYR A 8 5.28 -11.66 -19.24
CA TYR A 8 5.93 -11.64 -17.94
C TYR A 8 6.29 -10.22 -17.51
N ILE A 9 6.44 -10.04 -16.21
CA ILE A 9 7.18 -8.95 -15.59
C ILE A 9 8.58 -9.47 -15.23
N LYS A 10 9.62 -8.83 -15.74
CA LYS A 10 10.99 -9.02 -15.24
C LYS A 10 11.11 -8.17 -13.98
N LEU A 11 11.06 -8.80 -12.82
CA LEU A 11 11.11 -8.14 -11.52
C LEU A 11 12.50 -8.32 -10.90
N SER A 12 13.16 -7.21 -10.60
CA SER A 12 14.44 -7.22 -9.89
C SER A 12 14.20 -6.85 -8.43
N TYR A 13 14.67 -7.68 -7.52
CA TYR A 13 14.61 -7.48 -6.07
C TYR A 13 15.97 -6.93 -5.61
N ILE A 14 15.95 -5.76 -4.98
CA ILE A 14 17.13 -5.03 -4.54
C ILE A 14 17.03 -4.87 -3.02
N PRO A 15 17.65 -5.77 -2.24
CA PRO A 15 17.70 -5.66 -0.80
C PRO A 15 18.40 -4.38 -0.37
N VAL A 16 17.89 -3.75 0.69
CA VAL A 16 18.43 -2.52 1.28
C VAL A 16 18.56 -2.69 2.79
N ASN A 17 19.66 -2.16 3.37
CA ASN A 17 20.08 -2.41 4.75
C ASN A 17 20.11 -1.14 5.62
N SER A 18 19.53 -0.05 5.14
CA SER A 18 19.27 1.15 5.93
C SER A 18 18.09 1.93 5.37
N LEU A 19 17.51 2.81 6.19
CA LEU A 19 16.46 3.72 5.75
C LEU A 19 16.96 4.69 4.65
N ASP A 20 18.20 5.16 4.77
CA ASP A 20 18.83 6.05 3.78
C ASP A 20 19.00 5.35 2.43
N GLU A 21 19.45 4.09 2.45
CA GLU A 21 19.59 3.29 1.25
C GLU A 21 18.22 3.04 0.60
N ALA A 22 17.21 2.67 1.38
CA ALA A 22 15.85 2.41 0.90
C ALA A 22 15.26 3.64 0.20
N THR A 23 15.27 4.79 0.88
CA THR A 23 14.68 6.05 0.39
C THR A 23 15.47 6.63 -0.80
N THR A 24 16.80 6.56 -0.77
CA THR A 24 17.63 6.96 -1.91
C THR A 24 17.36 6.07 -3.12
N ARG A 25 17.32 4.74 -2.92
CA ARG A 25 17.11 3.77 -4.00
C ARG A 25 15.74 3.95 -4.63
N ILE A 26 14.67 3.95 -3.85
CA ILE A 26 13.30 4.06 -4.38
C ILE A 26 13.13 5.39 -5.13
N THR A 27 13.63 6.50 -4.59
CA THR A 27 13.58 7.81 -5.28
C THR A 27 14.34 7.78 -6.60
N LYS A 28 15.54 7.20 -6.62
CA LYS A 28 16.36 7.10 -7.84
C LYS A 28 15.69 6.24 -8.90
N GLU A 29 15.17 5.08 -8.53
CA GLU A 29 14.54 4.15 -9.48
C GLU A 29 13.23 4.69 -10.05
N SER A 30 12.42 5.39 -9.23
CA SER A 30 11.17 6.02 -9.68
C SER A 30 11.37 7.19 -10.65
N ARG A 31 12.54 7.84 -10.64
CA ARG A 31 12.83 9.01 -11.48
C ARG A 31 13.63 8.70 -12.75
N LYS A 32 13.90 7.42 -13.04
CA LYS A 32 14.66 7.05 -14.25
C LYS A 32 13.88 7.39 -15.53
N ASN A 33 14.61 7.80 -16.57
CA ASN A 33 14.08 8.02 -17.90
C ASN A 33 15.07 7.49 -18.98
N PRO A 34 14.71 6.46 -19.78
CA PRO A 34 13.49 5.66 -19.66
C PRO A 34 13.44 4.94 -18.30
N GLY A 35 12.26 4.94 -17.69
CA GLY A 35 12.02 4.38 -16.36
C GLY A 35 11.64 2.90 -16.38
N HIS A 36 11.25 2.41 -15.21
CA HIS A 36 10.61 1.10 -15.06
C HIS A 36 9.10 1.23 -15.22
N ASP A 37 8.43 0.16 -15.65
CA ASP A 37 6.97 0.11 -15.71
C ASP A 37 6.36 0.03 -14.29
N PHE A 38 7.09 -0.57 -13.36
CA PHE A 38 6.70 -0.72 -11.96
C PHE A 38 7.87 -0.44 -11.03
N VAL A 39 7.63 0.30 -9.96
CA VAL A 39 8.55 0.46 -8.83
C VAL A 39 7.71 0.30 -7.57
N GLU A 40 8.16 -0.54 -6.63
CA GLU A 40 7.56 -0.67 -5.31
C GLU A 40 8.63 -1.06 -4.29
N GLY A 41 8.33 -0.95 -3.00
CA GLY A 41 9.23 -1.37 -1.93
C GLY A 41 8.46 -2.03 -0.79
N ILE A 42 9.10 -2.96 -0.09
CA ILE A 42 8.58 -3.51 1.16
C ILE A 42 9.68 -3.38 2.22
N MET A 43 9.39 -2.62 3.29
CA MET A 43 10.25 -2.54 4.47
C MET A 43 9.79 -3.57 5.50
N TYR A 44 10.74 -4.32 6.07
CA TYR A 44 10.50 -5.33 7.13
C TYR A 44 11.02 -4.88 8.50
N SER A 45 11.83 -3.83 8.53
CA SER A 45 12.19 -3.05 9.71
C SER A 45 12.60 -1.65 9.23
N LEU A 46 12.95 -0.74 10.15
CA LEU A 46 13.41 0.60 9.77
C LEU A 46 14.64 0.55 8.85
N ASN A 47 15.49 -0.47 9.04
CA ASN A 47 16.78 -0.61 8.37
C ASN A 47 16.85 -1.84 7.46
N LYS A 48 15.73 -2.48 7.12
CA LYS A 48 15.75 -3.66 6.27
C LYS A 48 14.54 -3.70 5.36
N GLY A 49 14.77 -3.83 4.07
CA GLY A 49 13.70 -3.90 3.09
C GLY A 49 14.18 -4.43 1.75
N VAL A 50 13.28 -4.41 0.78
CA VAL A 50 13.56 -4.75 -0.62
C VAL A 50 12.86 -3.73 -1.50
N ILE A 51 13.63 -3.08 -2.38
CA ILE A 51 13.10 -2.27 -3.46
C ILE A 51 12.97 -3.16 -4.70
N MET A 52 11.81 -3.10 -5.36
CA MET A 52 11.49 -3.91 -6.51
C MET A 52 11.26 -3.02 -7.73
N VAL A 53 11.91 -3.39 -8.83
CA VAL A 53 11.76 -2.69 -10.11
C VAL A 53 11.36 -3.67 -11.20
N GLY A 54 10.28 -3.37 -11.91
CA GLY A 54 9.62 -4.26 -12.86
C GLY A 54 9.54 -3.65 -14.25
N SER A 55 9.76 -4.48 -15.27
CA SER A 55 9.47 -4.11 -16.66
C SER A 55 8.73 -5.21 -17.39
N PHE A 56 7.83 -4.83 -18.29
CA PHE A 56 7.15 -5.75 -19.18
C PHE A 56 8.16 -6.44 -20.10
N THR A 57 8.02 -7.76 -20.27
CA THR A 57 8.84 -8.53 -21.20
C THR A 57 8.07 -9.67 -21.86
N PRO A 58 8.26 -9.91 -23.17
CA PRO A 58 7.70 -11.08 -23.85
C PRO A 58 8.50 -12.36 -23.58
N LYS A 59 9.78 -12.24 -23.19
CA LYS A 59 10.72 -13.36 -23.00
C LYS A 59 11.14 -13.48 -21.53
N ALA A 60 11.32 -14.72 -21.10
CA ALA A 60 11.80 -15.06 -19.78
C ALA A 60 12.96 -16.06 -19.87
N GLU A 61 13.90 -15.97 -18.93
CA GLU A 61 14.88 -17.02 -18.70
C GLU A 61 14.14 -18.19 -18.03
N PRO A 62 14.05 -19.38 -18.65
CA PRO A 62 13.17 -20.46 -18.18
C PRO A 62 13.41 -20.87 -16.72
N THR A 63 14.66 -20.84 -16.26
CA THR A 63 15.07 -21.19 -14.90
C THR A 63 14.70 -20.15 -13.85
N LYS A 64 14.33 -18.93 -14.25
CA LYS A 64 13.97 -17.81 -13.38
C LYS A 64 12.48 -17.48 -13.44
N ILE A 65 11.67 -18.31 -14.09
CA ILE A 65 10.21 -18.12 -14.14
C ILE A 65 9.64 -18.47 -12.76
N ASN A 66 9.01 -17.48 -12.11
CA ASN A 66 8.40 -17.64 -10.81
C ASN A 66 6.90 -17.29 -10.84
N PRO A 67 6.00 -18.28 -10.97
CA PRO A 67 4.57 -18.05 -10.78
C PRO A 67 4.28 -17.84 -9.29
N VAL A 68 4.26 -16.59 -8.83
CA VAL A 68 4.19 -16.23 -7.39
C VAL A 68 2.82 -16.46 -6.76
N ALA A 69 1.75 -16.45 -7.55
CA ALA A 69 0.37 -16.52 -7.05
C ALA A 69 -0.15 -17.97 -6.87
N ARG A 70 0.75 -18.97 -6.80
CA ARG A 70 0.37 -20.37 -6.60
C ARG A 70 0.04 -20.60 -5.13
N TRP A 71 -1.11 -21.21 -4.87
CA TRP A 71 -1.65 -21.43 -3.52
C TRP A 71 -0.73 -22.14 -2.52
N TYR A 72 0.19 -22.98 -3.00
CA TYR A 72 1.16 -23.69 -2.16
C TYR A 72 2.42 -22.87 -1.85
N LYS A 73 2.63 -21.73 -2.52
CA LYS A 73 3.78 -20.85 -2.29
C LYS A 73 3.51 -19.88 -1.16
N LYS A 74 4.59 -19.37 -0.57
CA LYS A 74 4.53 -18.24 0.37
C LYS A 74 3.80 -17.07 -0.29
N SER A 75 3.01 -16.33 0.50
CA SER A 75 2.50 -15.02 0.10
C SER A 75 3.65 -14.15 -0.42
N PHE A 76 3.37 -13.30 -1.40
CA PHE A 76 4.41 -12.52 -2.08
C PHE A 76 5.31 -11.74 -1.12
N TYR A 77 4.75 -11.08 -0.11
CA TYR A 77 5.56 -10.34 0.88
C TYR A 77 6.48 -11.25 1.72
N LYS A 78 6.16 -12.52 1.97
CA LYS A 78 7.06 -13.45 2.66
C LYS A 78 8.17 -13.94 1.73
N HIS A 79 7.86 -14.16 0.46
CA HIS A 79 8.87 -14.45 -0.56
C HIS A 79 9.88 -13.30 -0.68
N VAL A 80 9.39 -12.06 -0.76
CA VAL A 80 10.22 -10.86 -0.77
C VAL A 80 11.01 -10.73 0.55
N GLN A 81 10.43 -11.14 1.69
CA GLN A 81 11.12 -11.11 2.98
C GLN A 81 12.34 -12.02 3.00
N ASP A 82 12.23 -13.23 2.45
CA ASP A 82 13.37 -14.14 2.33
C ASP A 82 14.49 -13.50 1.48
N LEU A 83 14.13 -12.79 0.42
CA LEU A 83 15.07 -12.10 -0.48
C LEU A 83 15.73 -10.87 0.17
N SER A 84 15.20 -10.33 1.27
CA SER A 84 15.85 -9.23 2.02
C SER A 84 17.22 -9.59 2.60
N GLN A 85 17.59 -10.87 2.57
CA GLN A 85 18.84 -11.42 3.09
C GLN A 85 19.77 -11.95 2.00
N SER A 86 19.36 -11.89 0.73
CA SER A 86 20.10 -12.43 -0.40
C SER A 86 20.83 -11.34 -1.18
N ALA A 87 21.64 -11.75 -2.15
CA ALA A 87 22.10 -10.85 -3.19
C ALA A 87 20.91 -10.37 -4.06
N PRO A 88 21.04 -9.20 -4.74
CA PRO A 88 20.05 -8.76 -5.71
C PRO A 88 19.74 -9.84 -6.74
N THR A 89 18.46 -10.12 -6.94
CA THR A 89 17.98 -11.26 -7.73
C THR A 89 16.92 -10.81 -8.72
N VAL A 90 16.79 -11.53 -9.83
CA VAL A 90 15.79 -11.26 -10.87
C VAL A 90 14.91 -12.47 -11.07
N GLU A 91 13.60 -12.26 -11.13
CA GLU A 91 12.61 -13.28 -11.50
C GLU A 91 11.74 -12.80 -12.66
N TYR A 92 11.17 -13.76 -13.38
CA TYR A 92 10.19 -13.52 -14.42
C TYR A 92 8.83 -14.01 -13.95
N ILE A 93 7.96 -13.08 -13.60
CA ILE A 93 6.64 -13.38 -13.05
C ILE A 93 5.62 -13.36 -14.18
N PRO A 94 4.82 -14.43 -14.41
CA PRO A 94 3.71 -14.39 -15.35
C PRO A 94 2.80 -13.19 -15.07
N LEU A 95 2.36 -12.50 -16.13
CA LEU A 95 1.66 -11.22 -15.99
C LEU A 95 0.43 -11.29 -15.05
N ARG A 96 -0.39 -12.33 -15.19
CA ARG A 96 -1.55 -12.55 -14.31
C ARG A 96 -1.13 -12.73 -12.85
N ASP A 97 -0.07 -13.50 -12.61
CA ASP A 97 0.44 -13.75 -11.25
C ASP A 97 0.97 -12.47 -10.62
N TYR A 98 1.59 -11.58 -11.41
CA TYR A 98 2.07 -10.28 -10.92
C TYR A 98 0.92 -9.36 -10.48
N TYR A 99 -0.16 -9.28 -11.26
CA TYR A 99 -1.33 -8.48 -10.88
C TYR A 99 -2.02 -9.03 -9.62
N HIS A 100 -2.03 -10.34 -9.43
CA HIS A 100 -2.66 -10.99 -8.27
C HIS A 100 -1.68 -11.33 -7.12
N ARG A 101 -0.45 -10.79 -7.13
CA ARG A 101 0.60 -11.17 -6.17
C ARG A 101 0.23 -10.93 -4.70
N HIS A 102 -0.60 -9.92 -4.42
CA HIS A 102 -1.07 -9.61 -3.07
C HIS A 102 -2.42 -10.25 -2.70
N THR A 103 -3.10 -10.91 -3.65
CA THR A 103 -4.47 -11.40 -3.46
C THR A 103 -4.58 -12.47 -2.37
N TYR A 104 -3.73 -13.51 -2.40
CA TYR A 104 -3.81 -14.62 -1.44
C TYR A 104 -3.61 -14.16 0.01
N GLY A 105 -2.66 -13.25 0.25
CA GLY A 105 -2.36 -12.74 1.58
C GLY A 105 -3.20 -11.53 2.01
N ALA A 106 -4.08 -11.02 1.13
CA ALA A 106 -4.62 -9.67 1.23
C ALA A 106 -3.51 -8.70 1.67
N PHE A 107 -2.47 -8.62 0.84
CA PHE A 107 -1.13 -8.17 1.22
C PHE A 107 -0.50 -9.08 2.28
N TRP A 108 -0.57 -8.68 3.55
CA TRP A 108 -0.11 -9.42 4.72
C TRP A 108 -1.15 -9.45 5.85
N THR A 109 -2.35 -8.93 5.60
CA THR A 109 -3.41 -8.86 6.61
C THR A 109 -4.01 -10.24 6.94
N LEU A 110 -3.89 -11.21 6.03
CA LEU A 110 -4.35 -12.59 6.30
C LEU A 110 -3.67 -13.20 7.53
N GLU A 111 -2.37 -12.96 7.76
CA GLU A 111 -1.68 -13.50 8.93
C GLU A 111 -2.14 -12.89 10.26
N ILE A 112 -2.76 -11.70 10.23
CA ILE A 112 -3.34 -11.07 11.41
C ILE A 112 -4.59 -11.85 11.84
N LEU A 113 -5.41 -12.27 10.88
CA LEU A 113 -6.67 -12.98 11.12
C LEU A 113 -6.47 -14.50 11.28
N VAL A 114 -5.57 -15.06 10.51
CA VAL A 114 -5.22 -16.48 10.49
C VAL A 114 -3.72 -16.60 10.72
N PRO A 115 -3.28 -16.58 11.99
CA PRO A 115 -1.90 -16.88 12.33
C PRO A 115 -1.46 -18.17 11.63
N TYR A 116 -0.20 -18.21 11.18
CA TYR A 116 0.38 -19.38 10.51
C TYR A 116 -0.12 -19.68 9.09
N ALA A 117 -0.89 -18.79 8.45
CA ALA A 117 -1.34 -18.98 7.06
C ALA A 117 -0.19 -19.26 6.06
N ASN A 118 1.04 -18.81 6.35
CA ASN A 118 2.25 -19.12 5.56
C ASN A 118 3.08 -20.31 6.09
N MET A 119 2.59 -21.13 7.00
CA MET A 119 3.24 -22.41 7.29
C MET A 119 3.02 -23.39 6.12
N PRO A 120 4.03 -24.19 5.71
CA PRO A 120 3.88 -25.13 4.60
C PRO A 120 2.68 -26.08 4.73
N VAL A 121 2.44 -26.60 5.94
CA VAL A 121 1.30 -27.48 6.24
C VAL A 121 -0.04 -26.74 6.08
N MET A 122 -0.13 -25.50 6.56
CA MET A 122 -1.36 -24.69 6.42
C MET A 122 -1.66 -24.37 4.96
N ARG A 123 -0.65 -24.00 4.16
CA ARG A 123 -0.83 -23.79 2.72
C ARG A 123 -1.20 -25.06 1.98
N TRP A 124 -0.67 -26.21 2.40
CA TRP A 124 -1.03 -27.49 1.79
C TRP A 124 -2.48 -27.87 2.09
N LEU A 125 -2.92 -27.73 3.34
CA LEU A 125 -4.29 -28.06 3.77
C LEU A 125 -5.33 -27.05 3.26
N PHE A 126 -5.01 -25.75 3.30
CA PHE A 126 -5.99 -24.68 3.12
C PHE A 126 -5.64 -23.66 2.04
N GLY A 127 -4.43 -23.69 1.45
CA GLY A 127 -4.02 -22.66 0.50
C GLY A 127 -4.90 -22.60 -0.75
N TRP A 128 -5.41 -23.74 -1.22
CA TRP A 128 -6.31 -23.84 -2.37
C TRP A 128 -7.69 -23.20 -2.13
N THR A 129 -8.01 -22.90 -0.87
CA THR A 129 -9.31 -22.37 -0.46
C THR A 129 -9.35 -20.82 -0.48
N ALA A 130 -8.19 -20.15 -0.37
CA ALA A 130 -8.05 -18.70 -0.40
C ALA A 130 -8.01 -18.14 -1.83
N THR A 131 -9.03 -18.50 -2.62
CA THR A 131 -9.25 -17.90 -3.95
C THR A 131 -9.83 -16.49 -3.79
N SER A 132 -9.54 -15.61 -4.75
CA SER A 132 -9.83 -14.17 -4.76
C SER A 132 -11.29 -13.77 -4.50
N GLU A 133 -12.23 -14.71 -4.64
CA GLU A 133 -13.67 -14.44 -4.58
C GLU A 133 -14.32 -14.87 -3.25
N THR A 134 -13.63 -15.69 -2.46
CA THR A 134 -14.18 -16.16 -1.20
C THR A 134 -14.06 -15.06 -0.14
N ASN A 135 -15.21 -14.57 0.33
CA ASN A 135 -15.33 -13.68 1.48
C ASN A 135 -14.95 -14.43 2.79
N TRP A 136 -13.71 -14.95 2.91
CA TRP A 136 -13.19 -15.59 4.13
C TRP A 136 -13.42 -14.73 5.35
N TYR A 137 -13.26 -13.43 5.17
CA TYR A 137 -13.58 -12.43 6.17
C TYR A 137 -14.99 -12.62 6.75
N LYS A 138 -16.00 -12.87 5.90
CA LYS A 138 -17.38 -13.05 6.36
C LYS A 138 -17.61 -14.33 7.17
N LEU A 139 -16.73 -15.33 7.02
CA LEU A 139 -16.78 -16.58 7.78
C LEU A 139 -16.18 -16.43 9.19
N ILE A 140 -15.32 -15.42 9.40
CA ILE A 140 -14.76 -15.13 10.72
C ILE A 140 -15.89 -14.61 11.63
N PRO A 141 -16.07 -15.17 12.84
CA PRO A 141 -17.09 -14.70 13.77
C PRO A 141 -16.97 -13.19 14.02
N ALA A 142 -18.11 -12.50 14.13
CA ALA A 142 -18.17 -11.04 14.21
C ALA A 142 -17.30 -10.46 15.33
N PHE A 143 -17.21 -11.16 16.48
CA PHE A 143 -16.35 -10.78 17.58
C PHE A 143 -14.86 -10.66 17.18
N PHE A 144 -14.32 -11.66 16.48
CA PHE A 144 -12.91 -11.63 16.03
C PHE A 144 -12.66 -10.56 14.97
N ARG A 145 -13.65 -10.32 14.10
CA ARG A 145 -13.58 -9.22 13.12
C ARG A 145 -13.53 -7.87 13.81
N GLN A 146 -14.47 -7.61 14.71
CA GLN A 146 -14.53 -6.36 15.46
C GLN A 146 -13.29 -6.16 16.33
N PHE A 147 -12.75 -7.24 16.92
CA PHE A 147 -11.48 -7.19 17.62
C PHE A 147 -10.34 -6.78 16.68
N SER A 148 -10.24 -7.41 15.50
CA SER A 148 -9.22 -7.02 14.51
C SER A 148 -9.38 -5.58 14.05
N GLU A 149 -10.61 -5.15 13.69
CA GLU A 149 -10.91 -3.79 13.23
C GLU A 149 -10.53 -2.72 14.28
N LYS A 150 -10.65 -3.03 15.57
CA LYS A 150 -10.30 -2.10 16.67
C LYS A 150 -8.82 -2.07 17.02
N ASN A 151 -8.05 -3.09 16.63
CA ASN A 151 -6.67 -3.29 17.09
C ASN A 151 -5.65 -3.31 15.94
N VAL A 152 -6.09 -3.08 14.71
CA VAL A 152 -5.26 -3.07 13.50
C VAL A 152 -5.28 -1.68 12.89
N VAL A 153 -4.11 -1.12 12.65
CA VAL A 153 -3.96 0.04 11.77
C VAL A 153 -4.02 -0.49 10.35
N LEU A 154 -4.89 0.12 9.54
CA LEU A 154 -5.08 -0.21 8.14
C LEU A 154 -5.19 1.10 7.36
N GLN A 155 -4.04 1.77 7.26
CA GLN A 155 -3.94 3.14 6.76
C GLN A 155 -2.82 3.23 5.75
N ASP A 156 -3.05 4.05 4.74
CA ASP A 156 -2.06 4.44 3.76
C ASP A 156 -1.75 5.93 4.02
N PHE A 157 -0.57 6.40 3.61
CA PHE A 157 -0.18 7.81 3.77
C PHE A 157 0.65 8.25 2.56
N ILE A 158 0.30 9.37 1.93
CA ILE A 158 0.99 9.85 0.74
C ILE A 158 1.82 11.07 1.10
N VAL A 159 3.06 11.07 0.61
CA VAL A 159 4.03 12.13 0.86
C VAL A 159 4.84 12.41 -0.38
N PRO A 160 5.33 13.65 -0.56
CA PRO A 160 6.38 13.92 -1.53
C PRO A 160 7.54 12.95 -1.30
N ILE A 161 8.02 12.29 -2.36
CA ILE A 161 9.00 11.19 -2.21
C ILE A 161 10.28 11.63 -1.48
N GLY A 162 10.65 12.93 -1.57
CA GLY A 162 11.78 13.51 -0.84
C GLY A 162 11.59 13.57 0.70
N LYS A 163 10.36 13.38 1.19
CA LYS A 163 9.99 13.33 2.62
C LYS A 163 9.81 11.90 3.12
N ALA A 164 10.01 10.88 2.27
CA ALA A 164 9.82 9.47 2.62
C ALA A 164 10.57 9.05 3.89
N LYS A 165 11.83 9.48 4.06
CA LYS A 165 12.64 9.17 5.24
C LYS A 165 11.96 9.63 6.53
N MET A 166 11.55 10.89 6.57
CA MET A 166 10.89 11.51 7.71
C MET A 166 9.58 10.81 8.05
N ALA A 167 8.77 10.50 7.04
CA ALA A 167 7.50 9.78 7.21
C ALA A 167 7.71 8.38 7.80
N LEU A 168 8.68 7.62 7.28
CA LEU A 168 8.99 6.28 7.79
C LEU A 168 9.55 6.30 9.22
N GLU A 169 10.36 7.29 9.58
CA GLU A 169 10.82 7.48 10.97
C GLU A 169 9.67 7.83 11.90
N PHE A 170 8.72 8.65 11.45
CA PHE A 170 7.53 9.00 12.21
C PHE A 170 6.70 7.75 12.52
N PHE A 171 6.34 6.96 11.51
CA PHE A 171 5.55 5.74 11.70
C PHE A 171 6.27 4.67 12.52
N HIS A 172 7.58 4.54 12.34
CA HIS A 172 8.38 3.67 13.20
C HIS A 172 8.25 4.04 14.68
N LYS A 173 8.31 5.34 15.02
CA LYS A 173 8.16 5.83 16.39
C LYS A 173 6.73 5.74 16.93
N GLN A 174 5.72 5.91 16.06
CA GLN A 174 4.32 5.96 16.48
C GLN A 174 3.65 4.58 16.61
N VAL A 175 3.90 3.67 15.66
CA VAL A 175 3.20 2.38 15.57
C VAL A 175 4.13 1.17 15.48
N GLU A 176 5.33 1.37 14.94
CA GLU A 176 6.34 0.31 14.70
C GLU A 176 5.78 -0.93 13.98
N ILE A 177 4.89 -0.72 13.01
CA ILE A 177 4.26 -1.79 12.22
C ILE A 177 5.16 -2.18 11.05
N TYR A 178 5.31 -3.50 10.84
CA TYR A 178 5.97 -4.07 9.67
C TYR A 178 5.22 -5.33 9.19
N PRO A 179 5.26 -5.62 7.88
CA PRO A 179 5.94 -4.85 6.83
C PRO A 179 5.21 -3.55 6.44
N VAL A 180 5.94 -2.63 5.79
CA VAL A 180 5.42 -1.36 5.26
C VAL A 180 5.55 -1.37 3.74
N TRP A 181 4.46 -1.05 3.03
CA TRP A 181 4.44 -0.96 1.56
C TRP A 181 4.86 0.43 1.11
N LEU A 182 5.69 0.51 0.08
CA LEU A 182 6.14 1.75 -0.53
C LEU A 182 5.74 1.74 -2.01
N CYS A 183 4.82 2.61 -2.42
CA CYS A 183 4.32 2.67 -3.79
C CYS A 183 4.51 4.09 -4.35
N PRO A 184 5.61 4.34 -5.09
CA PRO A 184 5.84 5.63 -5.72
C PRO A 184 4.85 5.86 -6.85
N SER A 185 4.28 7.06 -6.91
CA SER A 185 3.33 7.46 -7.93
C SER A 185 3.67 8.87 -8.43
N LYS A 186 3.49 9.09 -9.73
CA LYS A 186 3.62 10.43 -10.30
C LYS A 186 2.27 11.11 -10.23
N SER A 187 2.21 12.22 -9.49
CA SER A 187 1.02 13.07 -9.46
C SER A 187 1.10 14.11 -10.57
N PHE A 188 -0.03 14.35 -11.22
CA PHE A 188 -0.19 15.37 -12.24
C PHE A 188 -1.14 16.43 -11.70
N ASN A 189 -0.75 17.69 -11.79
CA ASN A 189 -1.60 18.80 -11.39
C ASN A 189 -2.66 19.08 -12.47
N GLU A 190 -3.69 18.24 -12.47
CA GLU A 190 -4.85 18.33 -13.37
C GLU A 190 -6.10 18.72 -12.55
N PRO A 191 -7.06 19.46 -13.13
CA PRO A 191 -8.30 19.81 -12.43
C PRO A 191 -9.02 18.55 -11.93
N GLY A 192 -9.30 18.48 -10.62
CA GLY A 192 -9.88 17.30 -10.02
C GLY A 192 -10.22 17.47 -8.56
N PHE A 193 -10.49 16.36 -7.89
CA PHE A 193 -10.82 16.33 -6.46
C PHE A 193 -9.58 16.49 -5.57
N PHE A 194 -8.43 16.02 -6.04
CA PHE A 194 -7.16 16.09 -5.32
C PHE A 194 -6.47 17.42 -5.59
N LYS A 195 -5.94 18.04 -4.53
CA LYS A 195 -5.06 19.20 -4.62
C LYS A 195 -3.62 18.70 -4.76
N PHE A 196 -2.98 19.01 -5.88
CA PHE A 196 -1.53 18.80 -6.04
C PHE A 196 -0.83 20.16 -6.13
N ASP A 197 0.43 20.22 -5.70
CA ASP A 197 1.25 21.42 -5.80
C ASP A 197 1.35 21.91 -7.26
N GLU A 198 1.59 23.21 -7.44
CA GLU A 198 1.79 23.84 -8.76
C GLU A 198 2.98 23.26 -9.52
N ASN A 199 3.88 22.53 -8.85
CA ASN A 199 4.97 21.82 -9.50
C ASN A 199 4.45 20.59 -10.28
N PRO A 200 4.48 20.63 -11.62
CA PRO A 200 3.80 19.65 -12.48
C PRO A 200 4.43 18.25 -12.51
N ASP A 201 5.51 18.00 -11.74
CA ASP A 201 6.22 16.72 -11.71
C ASP A 201 6.65 16.29 -10.29
N THR A 202 5.68 16.25 -9.38
CA THR A 202 5.95 15.80 -8.01
C THR A 202 5.75 14.29 -7.92
N MET A 203 6.86 13.56 -7.86
CA MET A 203 6.85 12.14 -7.49
C MET A 203 6.44 12.02 -6.03
N GLN A 204 5.33 11.34 -5.79
CA GLN A 204 4.79 10.99 -4.49
C GLN A 204 5.21 9.59 -4.08
N LEU A 205 5.02 9.30 -2.80
CA LEU A 205 5.20 7.98 -2.23
C LEU A 205 4.00 7.67 -1.34
N ASP A 206 3.24 6.66 -1.73
CA ASP A 206 2.25 6.03 -0.88
C ASP A 206 2.92 5.04 0.07
N ILE A 207 2.59 5.15 1.36
CA ILE A 207 3.16 4.38 2.46
C ILE A 207 2.03 3.60 3.11
N GLY A 208 1.92 2.31 2.78
CA GLY A 208 0.89 1.42 3.30
C GLY A 208 1.30 0.73 4.60
N ILE A 209 0.52 0.96 5.66
CA ILE A 209 0.76 0.50 7.02
C ILE A 209 -0.41 -0.37 7.47
N TYR A 210 -0.21 -1.69 7.41
CA TYR A 210 -1.22 -2.67 7.79
C TYR A 210 -0.68 -3.59 8.86
N GLY A 211 -1.23 -3.52 10.07
CA GLY A 211 -0.77 -4.38 11.16
C GLY A 211 -1.26 -3.97 12.53
N VAL A 212 -0.92 -4.82 13.49
CA VAL A 212 -1.14 -4.55 14.91
C VAL A 212 0.02 -3.68 15.41
N PRO A 213 -0.25 -2.50 16.01
CA PRO A 213 0.79 -1.68 16.62
C PRO A 213 1.59 -2.45 17.67
N LYS A 214 2.87 -2.13 17.82
CA LYS A 214 3.74 -2.82 18.79
C LYS A 214 3.27 -2.67 20.23
N ASN A 215 2.81 -1.48 20.62
CA ASN A 215 2.28 -1.19 21.94
C ASN A 215 0.75 -1.10 21.85
N LEU A 216 0.07 -2.24 21.96
CA LEU A 216 -1.38 -2.31 21.79
C LEU A 216 -2.14 -1.60 22.92
N ASP A 217 -1.61 -1.60 24.15
CA ASP A 217 -2.25 -0.96 25.31
C ASP A 217 -2.36 0.57 25.18
N ASP A 218 -1.46 1.18 24.38
CA ASP A 218 -1.45 2.61 24.07
C ASP A 218 -2.29 2.96 22.84
N TYR A 219 -2.85 1.95 22.16
CA TYR A 219 -3.59 2.11 20.92
C TYR A 219 -5.10 2.15 21.16
N GLU A 220 -5.70 3.27 20.78
CA GLU A 220 -7.15 3.44 20.73
C GLU A 220 -7.52 3.86 19.31
N LEU A 221 -8.25 3.00 18.58
CA LEU A 221 -8.52 3.15 17.13
C LEU A 221 -8.76 4.60 16.68
N VAL A 222 -9.72 5.28 17.30
CA VAL A 222 -10.13 6.63 16.89
C VAL A 222 -9.09 7.66 17.26
N LYS A 223 -8.69 7.68 18.54
CA LYS A 223 -7.76 8.67 19.08
C LYS A 223 -6.37 8.55 18.45
N SER A 224 -5.86 7.34 18.33
CA SER A 224 -4.53 7.08 17.77
C SER A 224 -4.48 7.40 16.28
N ASN A 225 -5.44 6.95 15.47
CA ASN A 225 -5.44 7.28 14.04
C ASN A 225 -5.64 8.78 13.81
N LYS A 226 -6.53 9.45 14.56
CA LYS A 226 -6.67 10.90 14.48
C LYS A 226 -5.37 11.64 14.83
N ILE A 227 -4.66 11.19 15.87
CA ILE A 227 -3.35 11.75 16.22
C ILE A 227 -2.34 11.50 15.10
N TYR A 228 -2.34 10.33 14.46
CA TYR A 228 -1.46 10.03 13.34
C TYR A 228 -1.77 10.95 12.17
N GLU A 229 -3.03 11.04 11.73
CA GLU A 229 -3.48 11.96 10.68
C GLU A 229 -3.08 13.42 11.02
N GLN A 230 -3.43 13.94 12.20
CA GLN A 230 -3.14 15.33 12.58
C GLN A 230 -1.64 15.62 12.74
N LYS A 231 -0.88 14.75 13.41
CA LYS A 231 0.57 14.95 13.57
C LYS A 231 1.28 14.81 12.25
N PHE A 232 0.92 13.81 11.44
CA PHE A 232 1.48 13.63 10.12
C PHE A 232 1.18 14.83 9.23
N ASN A 233 -0.06 15.31 9.24
CA ASN A 233 -0.46 16.54 8.58
C ASN A 233 0.41 17.70 9.06
N SER A 234 0.57 17.92 10.37
CA SER A 234 1.41 19.03 10.88
C SER A 234 2.90 18.93 10.51
N LEU A 235 3.44 17.72 10.42
CA LEU A 235 4.85 17.46 10.10
C LEU A 235 5.14 17.64 8.61
N ILE A 236 4.12 17.48 7.78
CA ILE A 236 4.20 17.58 6.32
C ILE A 236 3.61 18.90 5.81
N ALA A 237 2.76 19.57 6.60
CA ALA A 237 1.97 20.77 6.30
C ALA A 237 2.66 21.97 5.65
N PRO A 238 3.98 22.22 5.76
CA PRO A 238 4.62 23.21 4.89
C PRO A 238 4.54 22.85 3.40
N VAL A 239 4.15 21.61 3.08
CA VAL A 239 3.90 21.07 1.76
C VAL A 239 2.51 20.42 1.83
N GLN A 240 1.58 20.92 1.03
CA GLN A 240 0.15 20.61 1.04
C GLN A 240 -0.20 19.14 1.33
N LEU A 241 -1.32 18.99 2.06
CA LEU A 241 -1.97 17.74 2.45
C LEU A 241 -2.15 16.80 1.26
N GLU A 242 -1.45 15.69 1.26
CA GLU A 242 -1.71 14.59 0.34
C GLU A 242 -2.08 13.35 1.15
N SER A 243 -3.28 13.34 1.73
CA SER A 243 -3.88 12.11 2.27
C SER A 243 -5.02 11.65 1.36
N PRO A 244 -4.75 11.04 0.19
CA PRO A 244 -5.82 10.55 -0.67
C PRO A 244 -6.19 9.11 -0.27
N HIS A 245 -6.47 8.88 1.01
CA HIS A 245 -6.95 7.58 1.48
C HIS A 245 -8.46 7.60 1.58
N ILE A 246 -9.09 7.73 0.42
CA ILE A 246 -10.55 7.53 0.29
C ILE A 246 -10.91 6.04 0.21
N TYR A 247 -9.95 5.14 0.47
CA TYR A 247 -10.14 3.70 0.60
C TYR A 247 -10.34 3.26 2.05
N ALA A 248 -9.53 3.81 2.98
CA ALA A 248 -9.59 3.50 4.40
C ALA A 248 -10.57 4.46 5.12
N ASP A 249 -10.92 4.12 6.35
CA ASP A 249 -11.71 5.01 7.19
C ASP A 249 -10.89 6.27 7.54
N THR A 250 -11.50 7.45 7.40
CA THR A 250 -10.93 8.70 7.91
C THR A 250 -11.47 9.00 9.31
N PHE A 251 -10.60 9.48 10.19
CA PHE A 251 -10.95 9.92 11.55
C PHE A 251 -10.99 11.45 11.70
N LEU A 252 -10.83 12.16 10.58
CA LEU A 252 -10.97 13.60 10.46
C LEU A 252 -12.45 14.01 10.47
N SER A 253 -12.72 15.20 10.98
CA SER A 253 -14.00 15.87 10.77
C SER A 253 -14.20 16.21 9.28
N ARG A 254 -15.46 16.48 8.88
CA ARG A 254 -15.80 16.86 7.51
C ARG A 254 -15.00 18.08 7.04
N ASP A 255 -14.84 19.07 7.93
CA ASP A 255 -14.12 20.30 7.61
C ASP A 255 -12.62 20.01 7.43
N GLU A 256 -12.00 19.30 8.38
CA GLU A 256 -10.60 18.84 8.27
C GLU A 256 -10.37 18.00 6.99
N PHE A 257 -11.34 17.18 6.59
CA PHE A 257 -11.28 16.40 5.36
C PHE A 257 -11.27 17.31 4.12
N TYR A 258 -12.22 18.23 4.00
CA TYR A 258 -12.32 19.11 2.82
C TYR A 258 -11.25 20.20 2.75
N GLU A 259 -10.51 20.46 3.84
CA GLU A 259 -9.27 21.23 3.76
C GLU A 259 -8.26 20.58 2.81
N MET A 260 -8.22 19.23 2.76
CA MET A 260 -7.28 18.45 1.94
C MET A 260 -7.66 18.36 0.45
N PHE A 261 -8.94 18.54 0.11
CA PHE A 261 -9.46 18.30 -1.25
C PHE A 261 -10.07 19.57 -1.88
N ASP A 262 -10.21 19.60 -3.20
CA ASP A 262 -11.03 20.58 -3.91
C ASP A 262 -12.36 19.94 -4.35
N PRO A 263 -13.46 20.13 -3.60
CA PRO A 263 -14.74 19.53 -3.95
C PRO A 263 -15.50 20.28 -5.05
N THR A 264 -14.94 21.36 -5.63
CA THR A 264 -15.67 22.25 -6.54
C THR A 264 -16.26 21.51 -7.74
N LEU A 265 -15.44 20.74 -8.46
CA LEU A 265 -15.90 19.96 -9.62
C LEU A 265 -16.82 18.82 -9.21
N TYR A 266 -16.52 18.17 -8.09
CA TYR A 266 -17.31 17.07 -7.53
C TYR A 266 -18.73 17.53 -7.17
N ASN A 267 -18.88 18.63 -6.44
CA ASN A 267 -20.18 19.22 -6.07
C ASN A 267 -20.96 19.69 -7.29
N LYS A 268 -20.28 20.30 -8.28
CA LYS A 268 -20.91 20.71 -9.55
C LYS A 268 -21.53 19.52 -10.26
N VAL A 269 -20.80 18.41 -10.43
CA VAL A 269 -21.30 17.20 -11.10
C VAL A 269 -22.45 16.57 -10.31
N ARG A 270 -22.33 16.50 -8.97
CA ARG A 270 -23.41 15.96 -8.12
C ARG A 270 -24.72 16.71 -8.30
N LYS A 271 -24.67 18.04 -8.30
CA LYS A 271 -25.84 18.88 -8.51
C LYS A 271 -26.41 18.73 -9.92
N GLN A 272 -25.56 18.71 -10.95
CA GLN A 272 -26.01 18.58 -12.34
C GLN A 272 -26.71 17.25 -12.64
N LEU A 273 -26.30 16.18 -11.96
CA LEU A 273 -26.85 14.83 -12.13
C LEU A 273 -27.91 14.47 -11.08
N ASN A 274 -28.33 15.41 -10.22
CA ASN A 274 -29.25 15.18 -9.10
C ASN A 274 -28.81 14.03 -8.17
N CYS A 275 -27.50 13.92 -7.93
CA CYS A 275 -26.88 12.90 -7.08
C CYS A 275 -26.83 13.29 -5.60
N GLU A 276 -27.17 14.53 -5.25
CA GLU A 276 -27.02 15.06 -3.88
C GLU A 276 -27.80 14.23 -2.86
N ASP A 277 -29.05 13.87 -3.18
CA ASP A 277 -29.91 13.02 -2.34
C ASP A 277 -29.82 11.53 -2.69
N ALA A 278 -29.38 11.19 -3.91
CA ALA A 278 -29.39 9.81 -4.41
C ALA A 278 -28.18 8.99 -3.92
N PHE A 279 -27.04 9.64 -3.67
CA PHE A 279 -25.81 8.96 -3.26
C PHE A 279 -25.17 9.68 -2.07
N PRO A 280 -24.59 8.95 -1.11
CA PRO A 280 -23.85 9.56 -0.02
C PRO A 280 -22.73 10.44 -0.58
N ASP A 281 -22.39 11.48 0.16
CA ASP A 281 -21.19 12.24 -0.12
C ASP A 281 -19.93 11.39 0.17
N VAL A 282 -18.81 11.73 -0.47
CA VAL A 282 -17.58 10.94 -0.40
C VAL A 282 -17.09 10.84 1.04
N TYR A 283 -17.26 11.89 1.84
CA TYR A 283 -16.95 11.87 3.26
C TYR A 283 -17.80 10.83 4.01
N GLU A 284 -19.12 10.79 3.79
CA GLU A 284 -20.05 9.83 4.42
C GLU A 284 -19.72 8.37 4.06
N LYS A 285 -19.08 8.16 2.92
CA LYS A 285 -18.68 6.82 2.50
C LYS A 285 -17.49 6.31 3.31
N ILE A 286 -16.58 7.19 3.72
CA ILE A 286 -15.28 6.83 4.31
C ILE A 286 -15.15 7.26 5.77
N SER A 287 -16.08 8.05 6.30
CA SER A 287 -16.02 8.47 7.69
C SER A 287 -16.17 7.24 8.58
N ALA A 288 -15.25 7.09 9.54
CA ALA A 288 -15.26 5.98 10.47
C ALA A 288 -16.64 5.90 11.16
N ARG A 289 -17.35 4.78 10.94
CA ARG A 289 -18.66 4.52 11.56
C ARG A 289 -18.44 3.98 12.96
N ILE A 290 -18.11 4.88 13.89
CA ILE A 290 -17.87 4.57 15.30
C ILE A 290 -19.20 4.45 16.04
#